data_AF-A0A528F3E6-F1
#
_entry.id   AF-A0A528F3E6-F1
#
_cell.length_a   1.000
_cell.length_b   1.000
_cell.length_c   1.000
_cell.angle_alpha   90.00
_cell.angle_beta   90.00
_cell.angle_gamma   90.00
#
_symmetry.space_group_name_H-M   'P 1'
#
loop_
_entity.id
_entity.type
_entity.pdbx_description
1 polymer ?
#
loop_
_entity_poly.entity_id
_entity_poly.type
_entity_poly.pdbx_seq_one_letter_code
_entity_poly.pdbx_strand_id
1 'polypeptide(L)'
;AQGQRLKRRDSKIKQLASRFANWLRKAVLHDETRDTGCGLKAIHTDILRKLPFFDGTHRFVPALVIQEGYRVVHCDVVDRSRRHGKSNYGIFDRGLQGVLDLAGVWWLRRRRRRMPKTVEIRHG
;
A
#
# COMPACT_ATOMS: atom_id res chain seq x y z
N ALA A 1 -1.58 6.81 8.74
CA ALA A 1 -2.67 7.39 7.94
C ALA A 1 -2.45 7.13 6.45
N GLN A 2 -3.52 6.78 5.74
CA GLN A 2 -3.56 6.47 4.32
C GLN A 2 -4.50 7.46 3.62
N GLY A 3 -4.01 8.18 2.61
CA GLY A 3 -4.86 9.05 1.80
C GLY A 3 -5.87 8.25 0.96
N GLN A 4 -7.06 8.81 0.79
CA GLN A 4 -8.12 8.33 -0.09
C GLN A 4 -8.53 9.46 -1.03
N ARG A 5 -8.31 9.29 -2.33
CA ARG A 5 -8.64 10.34 -3.30
C ARG A 5 -10.13 10.43 -3.55
N LEU A 6 -10.72 11.58 -3.26
CA LEU A 6 -12.10 11.91 -3.59
C LEU A 6 -12.20 12.44 -5.02
N LYS A 7 -13.29 12.07 -5.72
CA LYS A 7 -13.70 12.60 -7.04
C LYS A 7 -12.60 12.52 -8.11
N ARG A 8 -12.20 11.29 -8.49
CA ARG A 8 -11.27 11.10 -9.61
C ARG A 8 -11.87 11.61 -10.92
N ARG A 9 -11.15 12.51 -11.60
CA ARG A 9 -11.48 13.02 -12.93
C ARG A 9 -10.94 12.13 -14.07
N ASP A 10 -10.61 10.88 -13.76
CA ASP A 10 -10.11 9.91 -14.75
C ASP A 10 -11.23 9.41 -15.68
N SER A 11 -10.86 8.92 -16.87
CA SER A 11 -11.80 8.21 -17.77
C SER A 11 -12.49 7.04 -17.07
N LYS A 12 -13.77 6.78 -17.41
CA LYS A 12 -14.59 5.70 -16.83
C LYS A 12 -13.88 4.33 -16.86
N ILE A 13 -13.15 4.03 -17.94
CA ILE A 13 -12.39 2.78 -18.09
C ILE A 13 -11.29 2.68 -17.03
N LYS A 14 -10.53 3.76 -16.80
CA LYS A 14 -9.47 3.81 -15.79
C LYS A 14 -10.04 3.68 -14.37
N GLN A 15 -11.21 4.27 -14.13
CA GLN A 15 -11.91 4.12 -12.85
C GLN A 15 -12.33 2.66 -12.62
N LEU A 16 -12.91 1.99 -13.61
CA LEU A 16 -13.32 0.59 -13.51
C LEU A 16 -12.11 -0.33 -13.27
N ALA A 17 -11.05 -0.18 -14.06
CA ALA A 17 -9.81 -0.94 -13.89
C ALA A 17 -9.20 -0.74 -12.50
N SER A 18 -9.16 0.50 -11.99
CA SER A 18 -8.67 0.79 -10.64
C SER A 18 -9.56 0.18 -9.56
N ARG A 19 -10.89 0.17 -9.74
CA ARG A 19 -11.82 -0.46 -8.79
C ARG A 19 -11.62 -1.97 -8.74
N PHE A 20 -11.46 -2.61 -9.90
CA PHE A 20 -11.15 -4.04 -9.98
C PHE A 20 -9.80 -4.37 -9.31
N ALA A 21 -8.75 -3.60 -9.60
CA ALA A 21 -7.44 -3.80 -8.97
C ALA A 21 -7.48 -3.64 -7.45
N ASN A 22 -8.19 -2.63 -6.93
CA ASN A 22 -8.38 -2.45 -5.49
C ASN A 22 -9.21 -3.58 -4.87
N TRP A 23 -10.24 -4.08 -5.58
CA TRP A 23 -11.05 -5.21 -5.13
C TRP A 23 -10.23 -6.49 -5.03
N LEU A 24 -9.47 -6.83 -6.08
CA LEU A 24 -8.59 -8.00 -6.12
C LEU A 24 -7.58 -7.95 -4.97
N ARG A 25 -6.93 -6.80 -4.78
CA ARG A 25 -6.00 -6.59 -3.67
C ARG A 25 -6.69 -6.82 -2.32
N LYS A 26 -7.86 -6.23 -2.11
CA LYS A 26 -8.60 -6.35 -0.85
C LYS A 26 -8.95 -7.82 -0.57
N ALA A 27 -9.33 -8.58 -1.59
CA ALA A 27 -9.61 -10.01 -1.47
C ALA A 27 -8.38 -10.85 -1.10
N VAL A 28 -7.19 -10.46 -1.58
CA VAL A 28 -5.94 -11.19 -1.31
C VAL A 28 -5.28 -10.79 0.02
N LEU A 29 -5.29 -9.50 0.34
CA LEU A 29 -4.55 -8.96 1.49
C LEU A 29 -5.45 -8.65 2.69
N HIS A 30 -6.75 -8.42 2.53
CA HIS A 30 -7.62 -8.01 3.63
C HIS A 30 -7.06 -6.81 4.43
N ASP A 31 -6.44 -5.85 3.74
CA ASP A 31 -5.74 -4.70 4.34
C ASP A 31 -6.60 -3.43 4.45
N GLU A 32 -7.91 -3.58 4.26
CA GLU A 32 -8.94 -2.52 4.27
C GLU A 32 -8.64 -1.30 3.38
N THR A 33 -7.65 -1.39 2.50
CA THR A 33 -7.17 -0.23 1.73
C THR A 33 -8.11 0.07 0.58
N ARG A 34 -8.69 1.26 0.59
CA ARG A 34 -9.69 1.70 -0.40
C ARG A 34 -9.07 2.34 -1.65
N ASP A 35 -7.93 3.01 -1.49
CA ASP A 35 -7.16 3.58 -2.59
C ASP A 35 -5.67 3.29 -2.46
N THR A 36 -5.25 2.17 -3.04
CA THR A 36 -3.83 1.77 -3.10
C THR A 36 -2.97 2.77 -3.87
N GLY A 37 -3.56 3.40 -4.90
CA GLY A 37 -2.86 4.33 -5.78
C GLY A 37 -2.66 5.72 -5.19
N CYS A 38 -3.21 6.01 -4.01
CA CYS A 38 -2.95 7.26 -3.33
C CYS A 38 -1.54 7.27 -2.73
N GLY A 39 -0.70 8.16 -3.24
CA GLY A 39 0.68 8.33 -2.77
C GLY A 39 0.80 9.01 -1.40
N LEU A 40 -0.23 9.69 -0.90
CA LEU A 40 -0.18 10.34 0.40
C LEU A 40 -0.30 9.30 1.52
N LYS A 41 0.75 9.16 2.32
CA LYS A 41 0.79 8.30 3.50
C LYS A 41 1.61 8.97 4.60
N ALA A 42 1.18 8.80 5.84
CA ALA A 42 1.93 9.20 7.03
C ALA A 42 2.06 7.99 7.95
N ILE A 43 3.28 7.63 8.31
CA ILE A 43 3.62 6.43 9.07
C ILE A 43 4.67 6.83 10.10
N HIS A 44 4.58 6.29 11.32
CA HIS A 44 5.63 6.52 12.31
C HIS A 44 6.94 5.86 11.86
N THR A 45 8.05 6.56 12.06
CA THR A 45 9.37 6.14 11.58
C THR A 45 9.82 4.81 12.17
N ASP A 46 9.50 4.54 13.44
CA ASP A 46 9.79 3.29 14.13
C ASP A 46 9.05 2.08 13.53
N ILE A 47 7.82 2.29 13.02
CA ILE A 47 7.07 1.28 12.29
C ILE A 47 7.69 1.06 10.92
N LEU A 48 7.95 2.14 10.18
CA LEU A 48 8.50 2.08 8.82
C LEU A 48 9.82 1.31 8.76
N ARG A 49 10.70 1.52 9.75
CA ARG A 49 12.01 0.84 9.87
C ARG A 49 11.91 -0.68 10.10
N LYS A 50 10.76 -1.18 10.55
CA LYS A 50 10.53 -2.62 10.76
C LYS A 50 9.98 -3.32 9.51
N LEU A 51 9.51 -2.57 8.52
CA LEU A 51 8.87 -3.13 7.35
C LEU A 51 9.91 -3.64 6.34
N PRO A 52 9.61 -4.73 5.61
CA PRO A 52 10.44 -5.18 4.50
C PRO A 52 10.46 -4.13 3.39
N PHE A 53 11.64 -3.90 2.80
CA PHE A 53 11.85 -2.89 1.76
C PHE A 53 12.16 -3.55 0.42
N PHE A 54 11.44 -3.13 -0.63
CA PHE A 54 11.54 -3.63 -2.00
C PHE A 54 10.90 -2.63 -2.98
N ASP A 55 11.08 -2.86 -4.27
CA ASP A 55 10.45 -2.01 -5.28
C ASP A 55 8.92 -2.10 -5.21
N GLY A 56 8.25 -0.96 -5.15
CA GLY A 56 6.79 -0.95 -5.00
C GLY A 56 6.27 -1.10 -3.57
N THR A 57 7.12 -1.19 -2.53
CA THR A 57 6.68 -1.26 -1.12
C THR A 57 5.67 -0.19 -0.74
N HIS A 58 5.80 1.02 -1.30
CA HIS A 58 4.87 2.13 -1.10
C HIS A 58 3.39 1.75 -1.39
N ARG A 59 3.11 0.80 -2.27
CA ARG A 59 1.76 0.30 -2.55
C ARG A 59 1.24 -0.62 -1.44
N PHE A 60 2.14 -1.30 -0.74
CA PHE A 60 1.83 -2.37 0.22
C PHE A 60 1.98 -1.97 1.68
N VAL A 61 2.40 -0.74 1.95
CA VAL A 61 2.60 -0.26 3.33
C VAL A 61 1.40 -0.49 4.25
N PRO A 62 0.14 -0.20 3.87
CA PRO A 62 -1.00 -0.48 4.74
C PRO A 62 -1.11 -1.95 5.14
N ALA A 63 -0.94 -2.87 4.20
CA ALA A 63 -0.99 -4.32 4.45
C ALA A 63 0.13 -4.78 5.39
N LEU A 64 1.34 -4.22 5.23
CA LEU A 64 2.49 -4.54 6.05
C LEU A 64 2.35 -3.97 7.47
N VAL A 65 1.84 -2.73 7.60
CA VAL A 65 1.56 -2.10 8.89
C VAL A 65 0.50 -2.88 9.68
N ILE A 66 -0.57 -3.34 9.01
CA ILE A 66 -1.60 -4.20 9.62
C ILE A 66 -1.00 -5.55 10.03
N GLN A 67 -0.10 -6.11 9.23
CA GLN A 67 0.60 -7.34 9.58
C GLN A 67 1.48 -7.19 10.83
N GLU A 68 2.06 -6.01 11.07
CA GLU A 68 2.78 -5.69 12.31
C GLU A 68 1.85 -5.47 13.53
N GLY A 69 0.53 -5.57 13.35
CA GLY A 69 -0.46 -5.43 14.42
C GLY A 69 -0.94 -4.00 14.66
N TYR A 70 -0.57 -3.05 13.80
CA TYR A 70 -1.05 -1.67 13.89
C TYR A 70 -2.32 -1.46 13.05
N ARG A 71 -3.01 -0.35 13.29
CA ARG A 71 -4.19 0.05 12.52
C ARG A 71 -3.85 1.11 11.48
N VAL A 72 -4.60 1.12 10.38
CA VAL A 72 -4.47 2.14 9.33
C VAL A 72 -5.74 2.97 9.29
N VAL A 73 -5.61 4.27 9.56
CA VAL A 73 -6.70 5.24 9.38
C VAL A 73 -6.68 5.79 7.95
N HIS A 74 -7.87 6.00 7.37
CA HIS A 74 -8.05 6.56 6.04
C HIS A 74 -8.42 8.04 6.14
N CYS A 75 -7.73 8.88 5.37
CA CYS A 75 -7.98 10.33 5.32
C CYS A 75 -8.37 10.71 3.91
N ASP A 76 -9.52 11.36 3.76
CA ASP A 76 -9.96 11.84 2.46
C ASP A 76 -9.06 12.99 1.97
N VAL A 77 -8.67 12.93 0.71
CA VAL A 77 -7.82 13.92 0.07
C VAL A 77 -8.42 14.34 -1.26
N VAL A 78 -8.34 15.63 -1.55
CA VAL A 78 -8.76 16.18 -2.84
C VAL A 78 -7.67 15.88 -3.87
N ASP A 79 -8.01 15.10 -4.89
CA ASP A 79 -7.12 14.87 -6.02
C ASP A 79 -7.06 16.12 -6.90
N ARG A 80 -5.84 16.57 -7.22
CA ARG A 80 -5.60 17.78 -8.00
C ARG A 80 -4.90 17.42 -9.29
N SER A 81 -5.41 17.93 -10.41
CA SER A 81 -4.82 17.67 -11.72
C SER A 81 -3.39 18.19 -11.77
N ARG A 82 -2.49 17.35 -12.30
CA ARG A 82 -1.11 17.75 -12.59
C ARG A 82 -1.11 18.95 -13.53
N ARG A 83 -0.35 20.01 -13.19
CA ARG A 83 -0.25 21.23 -14.01
C ARG A 83 0.82 21.15 -15.11
N HIS A 84 1.92 20.43 -14.87
CA HIS A 84 3.06 20.35 -15.78
C HIS A 84 3.63 18.93 -15.86
N GLY A 85 4.26 18.58 -16.99
CA GLY A 85 4.92 17.30 -17.24
C GLY A 85 4.02 16.19 -17.77
N LYS A 86 4.62 15.20 -18.45
CA LYS A 86 3.94 13.99 -18.94
C LYS A 86 4.08 12.84 -17.93
N SER A 87 3.15 11.88 -17.97
CA SER A 87 3.23 10.68 -17.13
C SER A 87 4.30 9.73 -17.68
N ASN A 88 5.35 9.46 -16.91
CA ASN A 88 6.41 8.51 -17.27
C ASN A 88 6.03 7.04 -17.07
N TYR A 89 4.74 6.72 -17.09
CA TYR A 89 4.27 5.41 -16.65
C TYR A 89 3.20 4.84 -17.58
N GLY A 90 3.48 3.68 -18.16
CA GLY A 90 2.53 2.86 -18.92
C GLY A 90 1.49 2.19 -18.02
N ILE A 91 0.28 1.99 -18.56
CA ILE A 91 -0.84 1.37 -17.84
C ILE A 91 -0.62 -0.14 -17.68
N PHE A 92 -0.13 -0.80 -18.73
CA PHE A 92 0.07 -2.26 -18.78
C PHE A 92 1.28 -2.72 -17.95
N ASP A 93 2.44 -2.08 -18.11
CA ASP A 93 3.63 -2.40 -17.31
C ASP A 93 3.37 -2.27 -15.81
N ARG A 94 2.65 -1.23 -15.40
CA ARG A 94 2.24 -1.05 -14.00
C ARG A 94 1.28 -2.11 -13.50
N GLY A 95 0.35 -2.53 -14.36
CA GLY A 95 -0.65 -3.52 -14.00
C GLY A 95 0.00 -4.87 -13.72
N LEU A 96 0.86 -5.33 -14.64
CA LEU A 96 1.54 -6.61 -14.52
C LEU A 96 2.51 -6.64 -13.33
N GLN A 97 3.33 -5.60 -13.18
CA GLN A 97 4.19 -5.44 -11.99
C GLN A 97 3.36 -5.45 -10.70
N GLY A 98 2.23 -4.74 -10.67
CA GLY A 98 1.36 -4.69 -9.49
C GLY A 98 0.77 -6.06 -9.11
N VAL A 99 0.49 -6.94 -10.08
CA VAL A 99 0.01 -8.31 -9.81
C VAL A 99 1.13 -9.19 -9.25
N LEU A 100 2.33 -9.11 -9.81
CA LEU A 100 3.50 -9.83 -9.31
C LEU A 100 3.85 -9.38 -7.89
N ASP A 101 3.87 -8.08 -7.63
CA ASP A 101 4.09 -7.53 -6.29
C ASP A 101 3.02 -8.01 -5.30
N LEU A 102 1.75 -8.09 -5.74
CA LEU A 102 0.65 -8.57 -4.91
C LEU A 102 0.85 -10.03 -4.50
N ALA A 103 1.23 -10.89 -5.43
CA ALA A 103 1.54 -12.29 -5.15
C ALA A 103 2.75 -12.41 -4.21
N GLY A 104 3.80 -11.62 -4.45
CA GLY A 104 5.00 -11.57 -3.60
C GLY A 104 4.69 -11.14 -2.17
N VAL A 105 3.89 -10.08 -1.99
CA VAL A 105 3.49 -9.59 -0.67
C VAL A 105 2.53 -10.55 0.02
N TRP A 106 1.61 -11.17 -0.71
CA TRP A 106 0.77 -12.22 -0.13
C TRP A 106 1.60 -13.38 0.42
N TRP A 107 2.57 -13.85 -0.37
CA TRP A 107 3.48 -14.91 0.05
C TRP A 107 4.32 -14.50 1.25
N LEU A 108 4.91 -13.29 1.22
CA LEU A 108 5.68 -12.71 2.31
C LEU A 108 4.84 -12.62 3.59
N ARG A 109 3.58 -12.18 3.45
CA ARG A 109 2.67 -12.06 4.60
C ARG A 109 2.36 -13.41 5.22
N ARG A 110 2.14 -14.42 4.38
CA ARG A 110 1.86 -15.79 4.80
C ARG A 110 3.06 -16.48 5.44
N ARG A 111 4.29 -16.17 5.00
CA ARG A 111 5.53 -16.82 5.45
C ARG A 111 6.23 -16.09 6.59
N ARG A 112 5.78 -14.89 6.96
CA ARG A 112 6.40 -14.11 8.03
C ARG A 112 6.33 -14.86 9.36
N ARG A 113 7.49 -15.17 9.92
CA ARG A 113 7.60 -15.62 11.31
C ARG A 113 7.45 -14.40 12.23
N ARG A 114 6.72 -14.54 13.34
CA ARG A 114 6.68 -13.50 14.37
C ARG A 114 8.12 -13.30 14.88
N MET A 115 8.70 -12.12 14.64
CA MET A 115 10.00 -11.78 15.21
C MET A 115 9.89 -11.91 16.74
N PRO A 116 10.79 -12.67 17.40
CA PRO A 116 10.80 -12.72 18.85
C PRO A 116 10.96 -11.30 19.40
N LYS A 117 10.17 -10.97 20.44
CA LYS A 117 10.33 -9.69 21.12
C LYS A 117 11.65 -9.74 21.89
N THR A 118 12.65 -9.01 21.43
CA THR A 118 13.89 -8.83 22.19
C THR A 118 13.58 -8.03 23.45
N VAL A 119 13.72 -8.67 24.61
CA VAL A 119 13.65 -7.99 25.91
C VAL A 119 15.09 -7.73 26.34
N GLU A 120 15.46 -6.46 26.49
CA GLU A 120 16.76 -6.10 27.04
C GLU A 120 16.75 -6.38 28.55
N ILE A 121 17.49 -7.40 28.97
CA ILE A 121 17.64 -7.73 30.38
C ILE A 121 18.73 -6.81 30.93
N ARG A 122 18.33 -5.78 31.69
CA ARG A 122 19.28 -4.96 32.46
C ARG A 122 19.73 -5.77 33.67
N HIS A 123 20.98 -6.23 33.65
CA HIS A 123 21.64 -6.72 34.86
C HIS A 123 22.00 -5.50 35.71
N GLY A 124 21.38 -5.41 36.89
CA GLY A 124 21.77 -4.48 37.96
C GLY A 124 22.88 -5.06 38.81
#